data_AF-A0AAD5XAG6-F1
#
_entry.id   AF-A0AAD5XAG6-F1
#
_cell.length_a   1.000
_cell.length_b   1.000
_cell.length_c   1.000
_cell.angle_alpha   90.00
_cell.angle_beta   90.00
_cell.angle_gamma   90.00
#
_symmetry.space_group_name_H-M   'P 1'
#
loop_
_entity.id
_entity.type
_entity.pdbx_description
1 polymer ?
#
loop_
_entity_poly.entity_id
_entity_poly.type
_entity_poly.pdbx_seq_one_letter_code
_entity_poly.pdbx_strand_id
1 'polypeptide(L)'
;MPTSVYFIRNVAIIFFLSAYTVFTVYRNAKFINTSFALTSTTRIFNTSATITTTTAATATATNAPEHPPPDPAAPPNCPTWKPFAVKQQGDKDFSNNCRVIVDENPSFSVTLCESMRECGQGYFLIQRKDEVQCAKAMAKSIAWEPEFDAWMKSTIGPDAFTVIFSGPQRASPSDWRHLGSCQYKHPYRLTNPGNYTVSITHTHAEFHAIQEKKRTWQRIVNEPILVEFALDACSTLCQPFSVRSVEEEWRKMKGRVPVCSRVMPVQGVYLRSGLEGMVDRERYKYDAFKVPYF
;
A
#
# COMPACT_ATOMS: atom_id res chain seq x y z
N MET A 1 -12.10 -16.15 -43.79
CA MET A 1 -13.40 -15.94 -43.10
C MET A 1 -13.67 -17.16 -42.23
N PRO A 2 -14.37 -17.02 -41.10
CA PRO A 2 -14.09 -16.18 -39.94
C PRO A 2 -13.69 -17.09 -38.73
N THR A 3 -13.43 -16.66 -37.49
CA THR A 3 -13.27 -15.34 -36.85
C THR A 3 -11.87 -15.25 -36.20
N SER A 4 -11.56 -14.17 -35.48
CA SER A 4 -10.56 -14.17 -34.40
C SER A 4 -11.14 -13.36 -33.24
N VAL A 5 -11.29 -13.98 -32.06
CA VAL A 5 -11.93 -13.35 -30.89
C VAL A 5 -10.87 -12.69 -30.02
N TYR A 6 -10.74 -11.37 -30.13
CA TYR A 6 -9.90 -10.59 -29.22
C TYR A 6 -10.64 -10.31 -27.91
N PHE A 7 -10.13 -10.85 -26.81
CA PHE A 7 -10.66 -10.62 -25.47
C PHE A 7 -10.15 -9.29 -24.91
N ILE A 8 -11.06 -8.32 -24.72
CA ILE A 8 -10.75 -7.04 -24.06
C ILE A 8 -10.92 -7.22 -22.53
N ARG A 9 -9.82 -7.40 -21.79
CA ARG A 9 -9.82 -7.24 -20.32
C ARG A 9 -9.42 -5.81 -19.95
N ASN A 10 -10.42 -4.93 -19.87
CA ASN A 10 -10.34 -3.63 -19.18
C ASN A 10 -11.57 -3.53 -18.25
N VAL A 11 -11.41 -3.91 -16.99
CA VAL A 11 -12.45 -3.75 -15.96
C VAL A 11 -12.00 -2.69 -14.96
N ALA A 12 -12.88 -1.71 -14.74
CA ALA A 12 -12.59 -0.56 -13.91
C ALA A 12 -12.75 -0.87 -12.42
N ILE A 13 -11.86 -0.33 -11.59
CA ILE A 13 -12.13 -0.10 -10.18
C ILE A 13 -12.68 1.33 -10.05
N ILE A 14 -13.90 1.45 -9.53
CA ILE A 14 -14.64 2.71 -9.39
C ILE A 14 -14.37 3.31 -8.00
N PHE A 15 -14.03 4.60 -7.97
CA PHE A 15 -14.01 5.39 -6.74
C PHE A 15 -15.45 5.63 -6.24
N PHE A 16 -15.67 5.51 -4.93
CA PHE A 16 -16.80 6.15 -4.26
C PHE A 16 -16.32 7.15 -3.21
N LEU A 17 -16.71 8.41 -3.40
CA LEU A 17 -16.47 9.51 -2.48
C LEU A 17 -17.58 9.61 -1.43
N SER A 18 -17.13 9.81 -0.19
CA SER A 18 -17.77 10.56 0.90
C SER A 18 -19.22 11.07 0.73
N ALA A 19 -20.15 10.52 1.52
CA ALA A 19 -21.26 11.28 2.12
C ALA A 19 -21.99 10.42 3.19
N TYR A 20 -21.67 10.56 4.49
CA TYR A 20 -22.59 10.16 5.59
C TYR A 20 -22.28 10.84 6.93
N THR A 21 -23.08 11.86 7.25
CA THR A 21 -23.48 12.34 8.60
C THR A 21 -24.82 13.04 8.33
N VAL A 22 -25.95 12.80 9.01
CA VAL A 22 -26.23 12.50 10.42
C VAL A 22 -27.48 11.62 10.48
N PHE A 23 -27.54 10.61 11.36
CA PHE A 23 -28.79 10.19 12.03
C PHE A 23 -28.47 9.37 13.28
N THR A 24 -29.11 9.73 14.41
CA THR A 24 -28.83 9.15 15.73
C THR A 24 -30.14 8.72 16.40
N VAL A 25 -30.08 7.67 17.25
CA VAL A 25 -31.14 7.20 18.18
C VAL A 25 -32.36 6.54 17.47
N TYR A 26 -32.64 5.23 17.63
CA TYR A 26 -33.41 4.74 18.79
C TYR A 26 -33.36 3.21 19.02
N ARG A 27 -33.09 2.85 20.29
CA ARG A 27 -33.56 1.70 21.12
C ARG A 27 -33.70 0.25 20.59
N ASN A 28 -33.06 -0.63 21.37
CA ASN A 28 -33.60 -1.83 22.04
C ASN A 28 -34.47 -2.85 21.27
N ALA A 29 -33.99 -4.09 21.22
CA ALA A 29 -34.69 -5.22 21.86
C ALA A 29 -33.76 -6.40 22.18
N LYS A 30 -33.97 -6.99 23.37
CA LYS A 30 -33.56 -8.37 23.74
C LYS A 30 -34.13 -9.38 22.71
N PHE A 31 -33.49 -10.55 22.54
CA PHE A 31 -34.04 -11.85 23.00
C PHE A 31 -33.15 -13.08 22.70
N ILE A 32 -33.27 -14.07 23.60
CA ILE A 32 -32.95 -15.51 23.51
C ILE A 32 -31.49 -15.97 23.35
N ASN A 33 -31.10 -16.69 24.40
CA ASN A 33 -30.02 -17.66 24.50
C ASN A 33 -30.53 -19.04 24.03
N THR A 34 -29.89 -19.67 23.04
CA THR A 34 -30.17 -21.07 22.65
C THR A 34 -28.89 -21.89 22.57
N SER A 35 -28.64 -22.67 23.63
CA SER A 35 -27.56 -23.64 23.72
C SER A 35 -27.76 -24.77 22.71
N PHE A 36 -26.89 -24.87 21.69
CA PHE A 36 -26.80 -26.06 20.85
C PHE A 36 -25.66 -26.96 21.33
N ALA A 37 -26.01 -28.07 21.96
CA ALA A 37 -25.07 -29.15 22.24
C ALA A 37 -24.79 -29.92 20.94
N LEU A 38 -23.56 -29.83 20.43
CA LEU A 38 -23.09 -30.65 19.31
C LEU A 38 -22.30 -31.84 19.84
N THR A 39 -22.83 -33.04 19.59
CA THR A 39 -22.17 -34.32 19.87
C THR A 39 -20.90 -34.47 19.02
N SER A 40 -19.74 -34.45 19.68
CA SER A 40 -18.45 -34.72 19.03
C SER A 40 -18.38 -36.18 18.59
N THR A 41 -18.27 -36.42 17.28
CA THR A 41 -18.03 -37.76 16.71
C THR A 41 -16.60 -37.83 16.19
N THR A 42 -15.70 -38.36 17.00
CA THR A 42 -14.28 -38.48 16.68
C THR A 42 -14.05 -39.58 15.64
N ARG A 43 -13.88 -39.22 14.36
CA ARG A 43 -13.31 -40.14 13.35
C ARG A 43 -11.82 -39.89 13.21
N ILE A 44 -11.01 -40.82 13.70
CA ILE A 44 -9.57 -40.87 13.46
C ILE A 44 -9.34 -41.42 12.05
N PHE A 45 -8.94 -40.56 11.11
CA PHE A 45 -8.42 -40.98 9.81
C PHE A 45 -6.89 -40.93 9.84
N ASN A 46 -6.26 -42.10 9.96
CA ASN A 46 -4.83 -42.26 9.71
C ASN A 46 -4.60 -42.27 8.19
N THR A 47 -4.36 -41.10 7.60
CA THR A 47 -3.84 -40.98 6.23
C THR A 47 -2.36 -40.61 6.26
N SER A 48 -1.51 -41.59 6.00
CA SER A 48 -0.07 -41.40 5.75
C SER A 48 0.12 -40.57 4.47
N ALA A 49 0.34 -39.26 4.62
CA ALA A 49 0.64 -38.38 3.50
C ALA A 49 2.13 -38.47 3.14
N THR A 50 2.43 -38.99 1.96
CA THR A 50 3.79 -38.98 1.39
C THR A 50 4.21 -37.53 1.14
N ILE A 51 5.24 -37.06 1.84
CA ILE A 51 5.77 -35.70 1.67
C ILE A 51 6.60 -35.65 0.38
N THR A 52 5.97 -35.26 -0.73
CA THR A 52 6.70 -34.95 -1.96
C THR A 52 7.45 -33.63 -1.78
N THR A 53 8.78 -33.71 -1.65
CA THR A 53 9.65 -32.55 -1.44
C THR A 53 9.80 -31.74 -2.74
N THR A 54 8.82 -30.89 -3.03
CA THR A 54 8.90 -29.98 -4.18
C THR A 54 9.99 -28.94 -3.92
N THR A 55 11.13 -29.09 -4.57
CA THR A 55 12.24 -28.12 -4.54
C THR A 55 11.76 -26.78 -5.06
N ALA A 56 11.62 -25.80 -4.16
CA ALA A 56 11.25 -24.44 -4.53
C ALA A 56 12.33 -23.85 -5.44
N ALA A 57 11.94 -23.45 -6.65
CA ALA A 57 12.83 -22.77 -7.57
C ALA A 57 13.23 -21.42 -6.94
N THR A 58 14.51 -21.29 -6.56
CA THR A 58 15.07 -20.04 -6.05
C THR A 58 15.02 -19.00 -7.17
N ALA A 59 14.02 -18.12 -7.14
CA ALA A 59 13.97 -16.98 -8.04
C ALA A 59 15.14 -16.06 -7.71
N THR A 60 16.16 -16.06 -8.57
CA THR A 60 17.33 -15.19 -8.45
C THR A 60 16.87 -13.74 -8.63
N ALA A 61 16.52 -13.09 -7.53
CA ALA A 61 16.29 -11.65 -7.51
C ALA A 61 17.55 -10.98 -8.03
N THR A 62 17.41 -10.18 -9.10
CA THR A 62 18.51 -9.40 -9.67
C THR A 62 18.83 -8.25 -8.73
N ASN A 63 19.50 -8.57 -7.62
CA ASN A 63 19.99 -7.60 -6.65
C ASN A 63 21.03 -6.73 -7.37
N ALA A 64 20.57 -5.59 -7.89
CA ALA A 64 21.45 -4.53 -8.36
C ALA A 64 22.45 -4.24 -7.22
N PRO A 65 23.77 -4.19 -7.49
CA PRO A 65 24.77 -4.11 -6.44
C PRO A 65 24.45 -2.99 -5.45
N GLU A 66 24.16 -3.35 -4.21
CA GLU A 66 23.90 -2.39 -3.15
C GLU A 66 25.15 -1.50 -3.05
N HIS A 67 24.97 -0.20 -3.27
CA HIS A 67 26.10 0.74 -3.22
C HIS A 67 26.83 0.58 -1.87
N PRO A 68 28.17 0.74 -1.80
CA PRO A 68 28.90 0.60 -0.55
C PRO A 68 28.28 1.50 0.52
N PRO A 69 28.19 1.03 1.79
CA PRO A 69 27.44 1.72 2.85
C PRO A 69 27.85 3.20 2.91
N PRO A 70 26.89 4.12 3.08
CA PRO A 70 27.20 5.54 3.01
C PRO A 70 28.22 5.91 4.08
N ASP A 71 29.14 6.80 3.72
CA ASP A 71 30.04 7.43 4.69
C ASP A 71 29.18 8.07 5.79
N PRO A 72 29.34 7.68 7.07
CA PRO A 72 28.55 8.23 8.17
C PRO A 72 28.76 9.74 8.38
N ALA A 73 29.79 10.35 7.77
CA ALA A 73 30.00 11.80 7.75
C ALA A 73 29.28 12.52 6.59
N ALA A 74 28.77 11.82 5.59
CA ALA A 74 28.08 12.44 4.46
C ALA A 74 26.63 12.83 4.83
N PRO A 75 26.20 14.07 4.56
CA PRO A 75 24.81 14.46 4.81
C PRO A 75 23.85 13.69 3.90
N PRO A 76 22.64 13.32 4.39
CA PRO A 76 21.66 12.60 3.59
C PRO A 76 21.15 13.47 2.43
N ASN A 77 20.84 12.81 1.32
CA ASN A 77 20.21 13.44 0.16
C ASN A 77 18.82 13.97 0.54
N CYS A 78 18.64 15.27 0.44
CA CYS A 78 17.35 15.90 0.70
C CYS A 78 16.29 15.49 -0.34
N PRO A 79 15.02 15.33 0.08
CA PRO A 79 13.90 15.08 -0.82
C PRO A 79 13.84 16.12 -1.95
N THR A 80 13.61 15.65 -3.17
CA THR A 80 13.30 16.52 -4.31
C THR A 80 11.81 16.47 -4.62
N TRP A 81 11.21 17.62 -4.97
CA TRP A 81 9.80 17.73 -5.41
C TRP A 81 9.46 16.96 -6.71
N LYS A 82 10.46 16.39 -7.40
CA LYS A 82 10.28 15.63 -8.63
C LYS A 82 9.39 14.38 -8.40
N PRO A 83 8.53 14.02 -9.37
CA PRO A 83 7.80 12.75 -9.34
C PRO A 83 8.77 11.57 -9.34
N PHE A 84 8.30 10.41 -8.87
CA PHE A 84 9.08 9.19 -8.80
C PHE A 84 8.27 8.00 -9.35
N ALA A 85 8.95 7.04 -9.95
CA ALA A 85 8.32 5.80 -10.38
C ALA A 85 8.01 4.93 -9.15
N VAL A 86 6.73 4.73 -8.84
CA VAL A 86 6.31 4.04 -7.61
C VAL A 86 6.80 2.58 -7.58
N LYS A 87 6.78 1.89 -8.74
CA LYS A 87 7.40 0.56 -8.92
C LYS A 87 8.86 0.53 -8.44
N GLN A 88 9.70 1.47 -8.90
CA GLN A 88 11.10 1.57 -8.49
C GLN A 88 11.28 1.84 -6.99
N GLN A 89 10.32 2.51 -6.35
CA GLN A 89 10.34 2.72 -4.89
C GLN A 89 9.98 1.43 -4.13
N GLY A 90 9.10 0.59 -4.68
CA GLY A 90 8.74 -0.72 -4.11
C GLY A 90 9.89 -1.75 -4.15
N ASP A 91 10.74 -1.68 -5.17
CA ASP A 91 11.85 -2.61 -5.36
C ASP A 91 13.10 -2.28 -4.51
N LYS A 92 13.23 -1.07 -3.96
CA LYS A 92 14.34 -0.70 -3.07
C LYS A 92 14.30 -1.49 -1.77
N ASP A 93 15.45 -2.00 -1.34
CA ASP A 93 15.61 -2.60 -0.01
C ASP A 93 16.29 -1.61 0.97
N PHE A 94 15.83 -1.64 2.21
CA PHE A 94 16.32 -0.85 3.35
C PHE A 94 16.41 -1.73 4.60
N SER A 95 16.47 -3.05 4.43
CA SER A 95 16.52 -4.10 5.47
C SER A 95 17.63 -3.84 6.51
N ASN A 96 18.74 -3.24 6.07
CA ASN A 96 19.88 -2.86 6.89
C ASN A 96 19.60 -1.74 7.93
N ASN A 97 18.46 -1.05 7.85
CA ASN A 97 18.09 0.05 8.77
C ASN A 97 16.60 -0.03 9.16
N CYS A 98 16.23 -1.16 9.78
CA CYS A 98 14.88 -1.43 10.27
C CYS A 98 14.77 -1.31 11.81
N ARG A 99 13.64 -0.81 12.31
CA ARG A 99 13.26 -0.85 13.73
C ARG A 99 11.79 -1.23 13.92
N VAL A 100 11.48 -2.02 14.93
CA VAL A 100 10.09 -2.32 15.30
C VAL A 100 9.47 -1.07 15.92
N ILE A 101 8.29 -0.67 15.45
CA ILE A 101 7.56 0.52 15.94
C ILE A 101 6.20 0.17 16.56
N VAL A 102 5.65 -1.01 16.26
CA VAL A 102 4.46 -1.56 16.94
C VAL A 102 4.69 -3.04 17.17
N ASP A 103 4.70 -3.45 18.44
CA ASP A 103 4.66 -4.87 18.83
C ASP A 103 3.51 -5.18 19.83
N GLU A 104 2.93 -4.18 20.48
CA GLU A 104 1.84 -4.39 21.45
C GLU A 104 0.48 -4.72 20.81
N ASN A 105 0.31 -4.48 19.51
CA ASN A 105 -0.92 -4.83 18.81
C ASN A 105 -1.03 -6.38 18.70
N PRO A 106 -2.18 -6.98 19.08
CA PRO A 106 -2.33 -8.44 19.12
C PRO A 106 -2.47 -9.06 17.73
N SER A 107 -2.97 -8.30 16.75
CA SER A 107 -3.26 -8.76 15.38
C SER A 107 -2.03 -8.67 14.47
N PHE A 108 -1.23 -7.61 14.62
CA PHE A 108 -0.12 -7.26 13.72
C PHE A 108 1.11 -6.72 14.45
N SER A 109 2.29 -6.93 13.89
CA SER A 109 3.50 -6.16 14.19
C SER A 109 3.84 -5.22 13.03
N VAL A 110 4.46 -4.07 13.34
CA VAL A 110 4.91 -3.10 12.34
C VAL A 110 6.39 -2.79 12.56
N THR A 111 7.17 -3.01 11.52
CA THR A 111 8.59 -2.61 11.43
C THR A 111 8.73 -1.50 10.40
N LEU A 112 9.49 -0.46 10.74
CA LEU A 112 9.82 0.67 9.89
C LEU A 112 11.26 0.53 9.40
N CYS A 113 11.47 0.52 8.09
CA CYS A 113 12.78 0.43 7.46
C CYS A 113 13.02 1.66 6.59
N GLU A 114 14.12 2.38 6.83
CA GLU A 114 14.36 3.71 6.26
C GLU A 114 15.67 3.80 5.49
N SER A 115 15.71 4.56 4.40
CA SER A 115 16.96 4.78 3.67
C SER A 115 17.92 5.63 4.50
N MET A 116 19.14 5.12 4.72
CA MET A 116 20.23 5.89 5.32
C MET A 116 20.78 7.01 4.40
N ARG A 117 20.43 7.00 3.11
CA ARG A 117 20.92 7.97 2.11
C ARG A 117 19.86 8.97 1.68
N GLU A 118 18.66 8.47 1.41
CA GLU A 118 17.60 9.20 0.73
C GLU A 118 16.52 9.59 1.73
N CYS A 119 16.52 10.83 2.21
CA CYS A 119 15.63 11.17 3.30
C CYS A 119 14.15 11.14 2.89
N GLY A 120 13.27 10.82 3.84
CA GLY A 120 11.84 10.65 3.60
C GLY A 120 11.50 9.41 2.76
N GLN A 121 12.44 8.50 2.51
CA GLN A 121 12.22 7.25 1.77
C GLN A 121 12.36 6.04 2.69
N GLY A 122 11.39 5.12 2.63
CA GLY A 122 11.38 3.92 3.45
C GLY A 122 10.26 2.97 3.04
N TYR A 123 10.01 1.97 3.88
CA TYR A 123 8.79 1.17 3.86
C TYR A 123 8.40 0.70 5.26
N PHE A 124 7.11 0.43 5.44
CA PHE A 124 6.64 -0.36 6.57
C PHE A 124 6.57 -1.84 6.16
N LEU A 125 7.05 -2.73 7.02
CA LEU A 125 6.71 -4.14 7.01
C LEU A 125 5.60 -4.34 8.04
N ILE A 126 4.40 -4.66 7.57
CA ILE A 126 3.26 -5.04 8.41
C ILE A 126 3.19 -6.57 8.37
N GLN A 127 3.18 -7.23 9.52
CA GLN A 127 3.15 -8.69 9.63
C GLN A 127 1.98 -9.12 10.51
N ARG A 128 1.10 -10.00 10.00
CA ARG A 128 0.06 -10.64 10.81
C ARG A 128 0.69 -11.58 11.83
N LYS A 129 0.32 -11.48 13.10
CA LYS A 129 0.83 -12.36 14.17
C LYS A 129 0.17 -13.74 14.22
N ASP A 130 -1.11 -13.82 13.85
CA ASP A 130 -1.84 -15.09 13.76
C ASP A 130 -1.55 -15.83 12.44
N GLU A 131 -0.54 -16.69 12.47
CA GLU A 131 -0.17 -17.58 11.35
C GLU A 131 -1.29 -18.55 10.96
N VAL A 132 -2.10 -19.01 11.93
CA VAL A 132 -3.20 -19.97 11.69
C VAL A 132 -4.32 -19.29 10.92
N GLN A 133 -4.67 -18.06 11.29
CA GLN A 133 -5.61 -17.23 10.54
C GLN A 133 -5.06 -16.86 9.17
N CYS A 134 -3.76 -16.54 9.05
CA CYS A 134 -3.11 -16.31 7.76
C CYS A 134 -3.26 -17.52 6.82
N ALA A 135 -2.85 -18.71 7.27
CA ALA A 135 -2.93 -19.95 6.49
C ALA A 135 -4.39 -20.27 6.10
N LYS A 136 -5.33 -20.12 7.04
CA LYS A 136 -6.77 -20.31 6.79
C LYS A 136 -7.34 -19.32 5.78
N ALA A 137 -6.88 -18.08 5.75
CA ALA A 137 -7.27 -17.09 4.75
C ALA A 137 -6.68 -17.43 3.37
N MET A 138 -5.39 -17.76 3.32
CA MET A 138 -4.66 -18.16 2.09
C MET A 138 -5.23 -19.44 1.44
N ALA A 139 -5.80 -20.35 2.22
CA ALA A 139 -6.46 -21.56 1.73
C ALA A 139 -7.80 -21.29 0.99
N LYS A 140 -8.43 -20.12 1.17
CA LYS A 140 -9.70 -19.79 0.50
C LYS A 140 -9.47 -19.57 -0.99
N SER A 141 -10.36 -20.07 -1.85
CA SER A 141 -10.38 -19.63 -3.25
C SER A 141 -11.25 -18.37 -3.39
N ILE A 142 -10.68 -17.38 -4.05
CA ILE A 142 -11.17 -16.00 -4.16
C ILE A 142 -11.49 -15.63 -5.61
N ALA A 143 -10.80 -16.22 -6.58
CA ALA A 143 -11.02 -16.03 -8.02
C ALA A 143 -11.60 -17.28 -8.68
N TRP A 144 -12.22 -17.11 -9.85
CA TRP A 144 -12.67 -18.24 -10.68
C TRP A 144 -11.53 -18.91 -11.44
N GLU A 145 -10.55 -18.12 -11.89
CA GLU A 145 -9.38 -18.53 -12.67
C GLU A 145 -8.22 -18.90 -11.71
N PRO A 146 -7.74 -20.18 -11.68
CA PRO A 146 -6.76 -20.62 -10.69
C PRO A 146 -5.42 -19.87 -10.72
N GLU A 147 -4.96 -19.47 -11.91
CA GLU A 147 -3.72 -18.69 -12.08
C GLU A 147 -3.85 -17.29 -11.46
N PHE A 148 -5.01 -16.65 -11.63
CA PHE A 148 -5.30 -15.35 -11.03
C PHE A 148 -5.54 -15.44 -9.51
N ASP A 149 -6.17 -16.52 -9.03
CA ASP A 149 -6.29 -16.86 -7.60
C ASP A 149 -4.91 -16.98 -6.94
N ALA A 150 -3.99 -17.71 -7.57
CA ALA A 150 -2.60 -17.85 -7.12
C ALA A 150 -1.84 -16.52 -7.16
N TRP A 151 -1.96 -15.74 -8.24
CA TRP A 151 -1.31 -14.44 -8.37
C TRP A 151 -1.78 -13.42 -7.32
N MET A 152 -3.08 -13.35 -7.03
CA MET A 152 -3.61 -12.46 -5.99
C MET A 152 -3.10 -12.87 -4.60
N LYS A 153 -3.04 -14.18 -4.32
CA LYS A 153 -2.47 -14.71 -3.07
C LYS A 153 -0.98 -14.39 -2.93
N SER A 154 -0.19 -14.57 -3.98
CA SER A 154 1.25 -14.29 -3.93
C SER A 154 1.55 -12.79 -3.82
N THR A 155 0.77 -11.94 -4.50
CA THR A 155 1.13 -10.54 -4.74
C THR A 155 0.42 -9.56 -3.81
N ILE A 156 -0.86 -9.79 -3.52
CA ILE A 156 -1.71 -8.88 -2.73
C ILE A 156 -1.88 -9.38 -1.29
N GLY A 157 -2.06 -10.69 -1.11
CA GLY A 157 -2.31 -11.32 0.20
C GLY A 157 -3.72 -11.05 0.76
N PRO A 158 -4.10 -11.69 1.89
CA PRO A 158 -5.46 -11.64 2.42
C PRO A 158 -5.89 -10.30 3.02
N ASP A 159 -4.95 -9.46 3.44
CA ASP A 159 -5.25 -8.25 4.22
C ASP A 159 -4.95 -6.99 3.40
N ALA A 160 -5.72 -5.92 3.65
CA ALA A 160 -5.57 -4.62 3.01
C ALA A 160 -5.43 -3.52 4.06
N PHE A 161 -4.49 -2.61 3.84
CA PHE A 161 -4.14 -1.54 4.77
C PHE A 161 -4.20 -0.17 4.11
N THR A 162 -4.48 0.85 4.91
CA THR A 162 -4.35 2.25 4.51
C THR A 162 -3.30 2.90 5.40
N VAL A 163 -2.24 3.43 4.78
CA VAL A 163 -1.16 4.18 5.45
C VAL A 163 -1.33 5.65 5.12
N ILE A 164 -1.52 6.51 6.12
CA ILE A 164 -1.73 7.95 5.95
C ILE A 164 -0.61 8.71 6.64
N PHE A 165 0.06 9.59 5.89
CA PHE A 165 1.02 10.56 6.39
C PHE A 165 0.37 11.95 6.44
N SER A 166 0.50 12.64 7.57
CA SER A 166 0.00 14.01 7.78
C SER A 166 1.13 14.89 8.28
N GLY A 167 1.42 16.00 7.59
CA GLY A 167 2.52 16.90 7.94
C GLY A 167 2.70 18.02 6.88
N PRO A 168 3.94 18.39 6.53
CA PRO A 168 4.26 19.34 5.45
C PRO A 168 3.62 19.00 4.10
N GLN A 169 3.32 17.72 3.86
CA GLN A 169 2.36 17.28 2.85
C GLN A 169 1.41 16.24 3.45
N ARG A 170 0.30 15.95 2.77
CA ARG A 170 -0.54 14.77 3.06
C ARG A 170 -0.29 13.72 1.99
N ALA A 171 0.04 12.50 2.39
CA ALA A 171 0.30 11.40 1.47
C ALA A 171 -0.39 10.12 1.94
N SER A 172 -0.77 9.27 1.00
CA SER A 172 -1.36 7.95 1.27
C SER A 172 -0.90 7.00 0.15
N PRO A 173 0.27 6.35 0.27
CA PRO A 173 0.75 5.45 -0.77
C PRO A 173 -0.24 4.31 -1.00
N SER A 174 -0.64 4.13 -2.26
CA SER A 174 -1.55 3.08 -2.73
C SER A 174 -0.88 1.74 -2.96
N ASP A 175 0.45 1.72 -3.01
CA ASP A 175 1.20 0.58 -3.50
C ASP A 175 1.71 -0.24 -2.31
N TRP A 176 1.44 -1.54 -2.35
CA TRP A 176 1.97 -2.51 -1.41
C TRP A 176 2.23 -3.84 -2.11
N ARG A 177 3.01 -4.70 -1.45
CA ARG A 177 3.31 -6.05 -1.93
C ARG A 177 3.30 -7.04 -0.78
N HIS A 178 2.60 -8.14 -0.94
CA HIS A 178 2.71 -9.30 -0.07
C HIS A 178 4.04 -10.01 -0.35
N LEU A 179 4.81 -10.31 0.71
CA LEU A 179 6.10 -11.00 0.63
C LEU A 179 5.99 -12.50 0.93
N GLY A 180 4.77 -12.99 1.21
CA GLY A 180 4.52 -14.31 1.79
C GLY A 180 4.18 -14.22 3.28
N SER A 181 3.67 -15.31 3.85
CA SER A 181 3.37 -15.44 5.30
C SER A 181 2.55 -14.31 5.94
N CYS A 182 1.71 -13.61 5.16
CA CYS A 182 1.00 -12.40 5.59
C CYS A 182 1.92 -11.27 6.09
N GLN A 183 3.09 -11.14 5.43
CA GLN A 183 3.98 -9.98 5.50
C GLN A 183 3.71 -9.03 4.34
N TYR A 184 3.59 -7.74 4.60
CA TYR A 184 3.23 -6.72 3.63
C TYR A 184 4.24 -5.58 3.64
N LYS A 185 4.84 -5.29 2.49
CA LYS A 185 5.73 -4.14 2.27
C LYS A 185 4.93 -2.95 1.74
N HIS A 186 4.87 -1.87 2.50
CA HIS A 186 4.26 -0.59 2.12
C HIS A 186 5.36 0.47 1.87
N PRO A 187 5.88 0.60 0.64
CA PRO A 187 6.84 1.64 0.28
C PRO A 187 6.27 3.05 0.41
N TYR A 188 7.10 3.98 0.86
CA TYR A 188 6.80 5.41 0.85
C TYR A 188 7.98 6.25 0.36
N ARG A 189 7.65 7.43 -0.16
CA ARG A 189 8.58 8.52 -0.45
C ARG A 189 7.88 9.84 -0.19
N LEU A 190 8.34 10.56 0.81
CA LEU A 190 7.90 11.90 1.17
C LEU A 190 8.74 12.91 0.38
N THR A 191 8.06 13.82 -0.32
CA THR A 191 8.68 14.80 -1.21
C THR A 191 8.94 16.14 -0.54
N ASN A 192 8.37 16.37 0.65
CA ASN A 192 8.56 17.59 1.44
C ASN A 192 9.20 17.26 2.79
N PRO A 193 10.37 17.84 3.14
CA PRO A 193 10.98 17.69 4.45
C PRO A 193 10.11 18.13 5.62
N GLY A 194 10.36 17.56 6.81
CA GLY A 194 9.75 17.98 8.07
C GLY A 194 9.11 16.84 8.87
N ASN A 195 8.42 17.20 9.95
CA ASN A 195 7.79 16.25 10.87
C ASN A 195 6.41 15.80 10.37
N TYR A 196 6.18 14.50 10.38
CA TYR A 196 4.92 13.84 10.01
C TYR A 196 4.34 13.05 11.18
N THR A 197 3.02 12.89 11.17
CA THR A 197 2.33 11.82 11.89
C THR A 197 1.88 10.74 10.90
N VAL A 198 2.03 9.48 11.29
CA VAL A 198 1.67 8.31 10.46
C VAL A 198 0.59 7.49 11.18
N SER A 199 -0.48 7.18 10.45
CA SER A 199 -1.52 6.26 10.91
C SER A 199 -1.66 5.09 9.93
N ILE A 200 -1.79 3.87 10.45
CA ILE A 200 -1.96 2.63 9.69
C ILE A 200 -3.25 1.95 10.16
N THR A 201 -4.17 1.74 9.24
CA THR A 201 -5.46 1.08 9.50
C THR A 201 -5.59 -0.19 8.67
N HIS A 202 -5.90 -1.30 9.33
CA HIS A 202 -6.34 -2.54 8.70
C HIS A 202 -7.78 -2.38 8.21
N THR A 203 -7.96 -2.25 6.90
CA THR A 203 -9.26 -1.94 6.29
C THR A 203 -10.06 -3.17 5.95
N HIS A 204 -9.42 -4.25 5.49
CA HIS A 204 -10.09 -5.49 5.10
C HIS A 204 -9.22 -6.68 5.45
N ALA A 205 -9.86 -7.78 5.86
CA ALA A 205 -9.23 -9.07 6.11
C ALA A 205 -9.71 -10.13 5.11
N GLU A 206 -9.05 -11.28 5.10
CA GLU A 206 -9.54 -12.52 4.45
C GLU A 206 -9.91 -12.39 2.95
N PHE A 207 -9.20 -11.55 2.21
CA PHE A 207 -9.43 -11.14 0.81
C PHE A 207 -10.72 -10.37 0.55
N HIS A 208 -11.39 -9.83 1.58
CA HIS A 208 -12.65 -9.10 1.39
C HIS A 208 -12.55 -7.89 0.46
N ALA A 209 -11.37 -7.27 0.31
CA ALA A 209 -11.16 -6.16 -0.62
C ALA A 209 -11.15 -6.56 -2.11
N ILE A 210 -10.84 -7.83 -2.45
CA ILE A 210 -10.52 -8.24 -3.84
C ILE A 210 -11.18 -9.55 -4.32
N GLN A 211 -11.90 -10.29 -3.48
CA GLN A 211 -12.55 -11.56 -3.90
C GLN A 211 -13.59 -11.39 -5.02
N GLU A 212 -13.57 -12.29 -6.01
CA GLU A 212 -14.55 -12.34 -7.11
C GLU A 212 -15.72 -13.30 -6.83
N LYS A 213 -15.47 -14.40 -6.10
CA LYS A 213 -16.41 -15.52 -5.96
C LYS A 213 -17.67 -15.18 -5.15
N LYS A 214 -17.57 -14.27 -4.18
CA LYS A 214 -18.69 -13.87 -3.32
C LYS A 214 -19.10 -12.43 -3.62
N ARG A 215 -20.28 -12.26 -4.22
CA ARG A 215 -20.94 -10.94 -4.40
C ARG A 215 -21.56 -10.38 -3.11
N THR A 216 -20.97 -10.69 -1.96
CA THR A 216 -21.34 -10.11 -0.67
C THR A 216 -20.69 -8.74 -0.52
N TRP A 217 -21.39 -7.80 0.11
CA TRP A 217 -20.77 -6.53 0.54
C TRP A 217 -19.43 -6.78 1.23
N GLN A 218 -18.40 -6.05 0.79
CA GLN A 218 -17.05 -6.20 1.31
C GLN A 218 -17.04 -5.76 2.78
N ARG A 219 -16.68 -6.67 3.69
CA ARG A 219 -16.67 -6.37 5.12
C ARG A 219 -15.43 -5.54 5.46
N ILE A 220 -15.65 -4.27 5.72
CA ILE A 220 -14.63 -3.36 6.23
C ILE A 220 -14.39 -3.69 7.72
N VAL A 221 -13.12 -3.73 8.12
CA VAL A 221 -12.67 -3.97 9.50
C VAL A 221 -12.41 -2.64 10.22
N ASN A 222 -11.68 -1.71 9.57
CA ASN A 222 -11.28 -0.40 10.11
C ASN A 222 -10.59 -0.47 11.50
N GLU A 223 -9.73 -1.45 11.70
CA GLU A 223 -8.96 -1.63 12.93
C GLU A 223 -7.66 -0.78 12.87
N PRO A 224 -7.45 0.16 13.80
CA PRO A 224 -6.20 0.91 13.85
C PRO A 224 -5.05 0.02 14.35
N ILE A 225 -3.97 -0.07 13.56
CA ILE A 225 -2.72 -0.72 13.96
C ILE A 225 -1.77 0.29 14.59
N LEU A 226 -1.67 1.48 13.96
CA LEU A 226 -0.79 2.57 14.37
C LEU A 226 -1.55 3.89 14.25
N VAL A 227 -1.41 4.75 15.26
CA VAL A 227 -2.12 6.03 15.35
C VAL A 227 -1.11 7.12 15.64
N GLU A 228 -1.05 8.13 14.76
CA GLU A 228 -0.27 9.36 14.93
C GLU A 228 1.23 9.19 15.26
N PHE A 229 1.86 8.13 14.79
CA PHE A 229 3.29 7.87 14.98
C PHE A 229 4.15 9.00 14.39
N ALA A 230 4.99 9.61 15.23
CA ALA A 230 5.87 10.69 14.80
C ALA A 230 7.02 10.17 13.93
N LEU A 231 7.17 10.75 12.74
CA LEU A 231 8.21 10.43 11.76
C LEU A 231 8.88 11.72 11.27
N ASP A 232 10.19 11.87 11.48
CA ASP A 232 10.95 13.01 10.96
C ASP A 232 11.53 12.71 9.57
N ALA A 233 11.12 13.47 8.55
CA ALA A 233 11.72 13.46 7.23
C ALA A 233 12.74 14.61 7.09
N CYS A 234 13.84 14.53 7.86
CA CYS A 234 14.95 15.49 7.86
C CYS A 234 14.57 16.97 8.07
N SER A 235 13.68 17.22 9.04
CA SER A 235 13.27 18.56 9.47
C SER A 235 14.44 19.50 9.83
N THR A 236 15.55 18.94 10.29
CA THR A 236 16.75 19.67 10.74
C THR A 236 17.80 19.88 9.65
N LEU A 237 17.83 19.02 8.63
CA LEU A 237 18.88 18.98 7.59
C LEU A 237 18.42 19.55 6.25
N CYS A 238 17.12 19.50 5.97
CA CYS A 238 16.54 19.85 4.67
C CYS A 238 15.47 20.94 4.82
N GLN A 239 15.55 21.98 4.00
CA GLN A 239 14.53 23.04 4.03
C GLN A 239 13.20 22.53 3.48
N PRO A 240 12.08 22.72 4.21
CA PRO A 240 10.76 22.33 3.72
C PRO A 240 10.34 23.18 2.51
N PHE A 241 9.75 22.54 1.51
CA PHE A 241 9.17 23.23 0.36
C PHE A 241 7.89 23.97 0.79
N SER A 242 7.97 25.30 0.73
CA SER A 242 6.82 26.20 0.80
C SER A 242 6.22 26.43 -0.59
N VAL A 243 4.95 26.81 -0.66
CA VAL A 243 4.31 27.21 -1.92
C VAL A 243 5.14 28.27 -2.64
N ARG A 244 5.62 29.28 -1.89
CA ARG A 244 6.49 30.34 -2.41
C ARG A 244 7.79 29.83 -3.02
N SER A 245 8.50 28.90 -2.35
CA SER A 245 9.75 28.36 -2.91
C SER A 245 9.52 27.55 -4.19
N VAL A 246 8.39 26.83 -4.28
CA VAL A 246 8.04 26.10 -5.51
C VAL A 246 7.57 27.07 -6.60
N GLU A 247 6.87 28.17 -6.26
CA GLU A 247 6.54 29.26 -7.20
C GLU A 247 7.80 29.97 -7.74
N GLU A 248 8.81 30.21 -6.90
CA GLU A 248 10.07 30.84 -7.31
C GLU A 248 10.86 29.93 -8.26
N GLU A 249 10.97 28.63 -7.97
CA GLU A 249 11.50 27.63 -8.92
C GLU A 249 10.64 27.53 -10.21
N TRP A 250 9.32 27.63 -10.09
CA TRP A 250 8.41 27.64 -11.24
C TRP A 250 8.62 28.85 -12.16
N ARG A 251 8.87 30.04 -11.59
CA ARG A 251 9.24 31.24 -12.36
C ARG A 251 10.56 31.03 -13.11
N LYS A 252 11.58 30.43 -12.46
CA LYS A 252 12.84 30.04 -13.13
C LYS A 252 12.61 29.06 -14.28
N MET A 253 11.67 28.11 -14.14
CA MET A 253 11.28 27.15 -15.18
C MET A 253 10.41 27.73 -16.31
N LYS A 254 10.31 29.07 -16.43
CA LYS A 254 9.54 29.77 -17.49
C LYS A 254 8.06 29.37 -17.54
N GLY A 255 7.43 29.22 -16.37
CA GLY A 255 5.98 29.38 -16.22
C GLY A 255 5.09 28.21 -16.66
N ARG A 256 5.57 26.97 -16.71
CA ARG A 256 4.85 25.89 -17.43
C ARG A 256 3.62 25.24 -16.76
N VAL A 257 3.51 25.13 -15.43
CA VAL A 257 2.24 24.77 -14.71
C VAL A 257 2.20 25.36 -13.28
N PRO A 258 1.20 26.15 -12.86
CA PRO A 258 1.18 26.83 -11.55
C PRO A 258 1.13 25.87 -10.34
N VAL A 259 1.59 26.36 -9.18
CA VAL A 259 1.63 25.64 -7.91
C VAL A 259 0.37 25.94 -7.08
N CYS A 260 -0.18 24.94 -6.39
CA CYS A 260 -1.33 25.13 -5.50
C CYS A 260 -0.97 25.95 -4.25
N SER A 261 -1.70 27.04 -4.00
CA SER A 261 -1.66 27.77 -2.73
C SER A 261 -2.85 27.42 -1.85
N ARG A 262 -2.64 27.24 -0.54
CA ARG A 262 -3.74 27.07 0.44
C ARG A 262 -4.70 28.27 0.48
N VAL A 263 -4.22 29.46 0.11
CA VAL A 263 -5.00 30.71 0.14
C VAL A 263 -5.72 30.98 -1.19
N MET A 264 -5.30 30.28 -2.26
CA MET A 264 -5.89 30.36 -3.59
C MET A 264 -5.98 28.95 -4.20
N PRO A 265 -6.96 28.13 -3.77
CA PRO A 265 -7.20 26.82 -4.38
C PRO A 265 -7.73 27.02 -5.81
N VAL A 266 -6.84 26.89 -6.80
CA VAL A 266 -7.22 26.95 -8.21
C VAL A 266 -7.94 25.65 -8.58
N GLN A 267 -9.19 25.77 -9.02
CA GLN A 267 -10.01 24.63 -9.41
C GLN A 267 -9.43 23.96 -10.66
N GLY A 268 -9.00 22.70 -10.55
CA GLY A 268 -8.33 21.98 -11.64
C GLY A 268 -6.81 22.20 -11.71
N VAL A 269 -6.11 22.06 -10.58
CA VAL A 269 -4.64 21.92 -10.56
C VAL A 269 -4.26 20.57 -9.94
N TYR A 270 -3.28 19.94 -10.54
CA TYR A 270 -3.15 18.49 -10.59
C TYR A 270 -1.75 18.02 -10.18
N LEU A 271 -1.66 16.80 -9.66
CA LEU A 271 -0.36 16.15 -9.44
C LEU A 271 0.25 15.84 -10.82
N ARG A 272 1.33 16.54 -11.17
CA ARG A 272 1.98 16.34 -12.46
C ARG A 272 2.73 15.01 -12.49
N SER A 273 2.04 13.95 -12.94
CA SER A 273 2.69 12.82 -13.61
C SER A 273 3.43 13.36 -14.84
N GLY A 274 4.70 13.74 -14.66
CA GLY A 274 5.59 14.01 -15.79
C GLY A 274 5.70 12.77 -16.67
N LEU A 275 6.08 12.90 -17.94
CA LEU A 275 6.20 11.75 -18.87
C LEU A 275 7.05 10.60 -18.29
N GLU A 276 8.05 10.93 -17.48
CA GLU A 276 8.95 10.02 -16.76
C GLU A 276 8.29 9.31 -15.55
N GLY A 277 7.25 9.90 -14.95
CA GLY A 277 6.53 9.39 -13.78
C GLY A 277 5.11 8.89 -14.05
N MET A 278 4.61 8.99 -15.29
CA MET A 278 3.31 8.44 -15.69
C MET A 278 3.27 6.93 -15.51
N VAL A 279 2.18 6.40 -14.94
CA VAL A 279 1.93 4.96 -14.99
C VAL A 279 1.59 4.51 -16.42
N ASP A 280 1.76 3.22 -16.72
CA ASP A 280 1.63 2.68 -18.09
C ASP A 280 0.27 3.04 -18.75
N ARG A 281 -0.81 3.09 -17.96
CA ARG A 281 -2.15 3.53 -18.37
C ARG A 281 -2.24 5.01 -18.73
N GLU A 282 -1.54 5.87 -17.98
CA GLU A 282 -1.49 7.32 -18.23
C GLU A 282 -0.71 7.60 -19.51
N ARG A 283 0.45 6.93 -19.67
CA ARG A 283 1.27 7.01 -20.88
C ARG A 283 0.50 6.53 -22.11
N TYR A 284 -0.16 5.37 -22.05
CA TYR A 284 -1.01 4.88 -23.14
C TYR A 284 -2.08 5.90 -23.55
N LYS A 285 -2.78 6.52 -22.59
CA LYS A 285 -3.80 7.53 -22.88
C LYS A 285 -3.19 8.80 -23.48
N TYR A 286 -2.04 9.25 -22.96
CA TYR A 286 -1.31 10.38 -23.54
C TYR A 286 -0.87 10.09 -24.98
N ASP A 287 -0.32 8.91 -25.23
CA ASP A 287 0.16 8.52 -26.55
C ASP A 287 -0.96 8.38 -27.57
N ALA A 288 -2.09 7.78 -27.19
CA ALA A 288 -3.25 7.59 -28.06
C ALA A 288 -4.06 8.87 -28.32
N PHE A 289 -4.26 9.72 -27.30
CA PHE A 289 -5.20 10.85 -27.39
C PHE A 289 -4.54 12.23 -27.35
N LYS A 290 -3.24 12.33 -27.05
CA LYS A 290 -2.47 13.57 -26.84
C LYS A 290 -3.04 14.51 -25.76
N VAL A 291 -3.97 14.01 -24.94
CA VAL A 291 -4.48 14.68 -23.75
C VAL A 291 -3.60 14.31 -22.56
N PRO A 292 -2.97 15.26 -21.86
CA PRO A 292 -2.27 14.97 -20.61
C PRO A 292 -3.21 14.32 -19.60
N TYR A 293 -2.69 13.39 -18.79
CA TYR A 293 -3.31 13.19 -17.50
C TYR A 293 -3.02 14.44 -16.67
N PHE A 294 -4.10 15.17 -16.46
CA PHE A 294 -4.26 16.10 -15.37
C PHE A 294 -4.90 15.28 -14.24
#